data_AF-A0A432FBJ2-F1
#
_entry.id   AF-A0A432FBJ2-F1
#
_cell.length_a   1.000
_cell.length_b   1.000
_cell.length_c   1.000
_cell.angle_alpha   90.00
_cell.angle_beta   90.00
_cell.angle_gamma   90.00
#
_symmetry.space_group_name_H-M   'P 1'
#
loop_
_entity.id
_entity.type
_entity.pdbx_description
1 polymer ?
#
loop_
_entity_poly.entity_id
_entity_poly.type
_entity_poly.pdbx_seq_one_letter_code
_entity_poly.pdbx_strand_id
1 'polypeptide(L)' 'MRYDFFVKVAKKYDAKKVLIAHHKDDFVETAMMQQVTGREPSYFGIRKRSNYGDLQVYRP' A
#
# COMPACT_ATOMS: atom_id res chain seq x y z
N MET A 1 4.67 -3.85 -10.79
CA MET A 1 4.31 -5.29 -10.89
C MET A 1 3.23 -5.72 -9.90
N ARG A 2 3.40 -5.63 -8.57
CA ARG A 2 2.37 -6.12 -7.61
C ARG A 2 1.08 -5.28 -7.61
N TYR A 3 1.19 -3.95 -7.63
CA TYR A 3 0.02 -3.05 -7.72
C TYR A 3 -0.68 -3.11 -9.09
N ASP A 4 0.06 -3.26 -10.19
CA ASP A 4 -0.52 -3.43 -11.53
C ASP A 4 -1.40 -4.68 -11.63
N PHE A 5 -1.01 -5.76 -10.95
CA PHE A 5 -1.83 -6.97 -10.87
C PHE A 5 -3.15 -6.69 -10.13
N PHE A 6 -3.09 -6.00 -8.98
CA PHE A 6 -4.30 -5.62 -8.26
C PHE A 6 -5.21 -4.70 -9.07
N VAL A 7 -4.65 -3.75 -9.83
CA VAL A 7 -5.42 -2.87 -10.72
C VAL A 7 -6.07 -3.66 -11.86
N LYS A 8 -5.35 -4.61 -12.47
CA LYS A 8 -5.92 -5.49 -13.52
C LYS A 8 -7.04 -6.38 -12.99
N VAL A 9 -6.85 -6.99 -11.83
CA VAL A 9 -7.89 -7.80 -11.17
C VAL A 9 -9.07 -6.93 -10.78
N ALA A 10 -8.83 -5.78 -10.16
CA ALA A 10 -9.88 -4.85 -9.78
C ALA A 10 -10.72 -4.39 -10.98
N LYS A 11 -10.07 -4.02 -12.10
CA LYS A 11 -10.76 -3.70 -13.36
C LYS A 11 -11.55 -4.87 -13.92
N LYS A 12 -11.03 -6.10 -13.82
CA LYS A 12 -11.72 -7.32 -14.28
C LYS A 12 -13.01 -7.60 -13.49
N TYR A 13 -13.07 -7.22 -12.22
CA TYR A 13 -14.20 -7.46 -11.34
C TYR A 13 -15.02 -6.19 -11.01
N ASP A 14 -14.80 -5.08 -11.73
CA ASP A 14 -15.36 -3.74 -11.43
C ASP A 14 -15.19 -3.31 -9.95
N ALA A 15 -14.14 -3.79 -9.31
CA ALA A 15 -13.88 -3.51 -7.90
C ALA A 15 -13.20 -2.14 -7.75
N LYS A 16 -13.86 -1.22 -7.04
CA LYS A 16 -13.31 0.11 -6.73
C LYS A 16 -12.41 0.13 -5.48
N LYS A 17 -12.44 -0.95 -4.70
CA LYS A 17 -11.72 -1.07 -3.42
C LYS A 17 -11.01 -2.43 -3.35
N VAL A 18 -9.74 -2.40 -2.97
CA VAL A 18 -8.95 -3.61 -2.69
C VAL A 18 -8.53 -3.58 -1.24
N LEU A 19 -8.94 -4.60 -0.49
CA LEU A 19 -8.43 -4.85 0.86
C LEU A 19 -7.23 -5.78 0.75
N ILE A 20 -6.11 -5.34 1.30
CA ILE A 20 -4.93 -6.16 1.48
C ILE A 20 -4.67 -6.26 2.97
N ALA A 21 -4.70 -7.49 3.49
CA ALA A 21 -4.26 -7.77 4.85
C ALA A 21 -2.73 -7.59 4.91
N HIS A 22 -2.28 -6.34 5.13
CA HIS A 22 -0.91 -6.09 5.54
C HIS A 22 -0.84 -6.28 7.05
N HIS A 23 0.04 -7.18 7.48
CA HIS A 23 0.35 -7.33 8.89
C HIS A 23 1.00 -6.05 9.44
N LYS A 24 0.78 -5.77 10.73
CA LYS A 24 1.34 -4.63 11.46
C LYS A 24 2.87 -4.55 11.36
N ASP A 25 3.53 -5.69 11.15
CA ASP A 25 4.98 -5.83 10.96
C ASP A 25 5.50 -5.09 9.72
N ASP A 26 4.77 -5.13 8.61
CA ASP A 26 5.17 -4.53 7.32
C ASP A 26 5.30 -2.99 7.41
N PHE A 27 4.51 -2.38 8.31
CA PHE A 27 4.61 -0.96 8.65
C PHE A 27 5.92 -0.64 9.37
N VAL A 28 6.28 -1.44 10.38
CA VAL A 28 7.47 -1.23 11.22
C VAL A 28 8.73 -1.46 10.39
N GLU A 29 8.76 -2.52 9.59
CA GLU A 29 9.86 -2.81 8.66
C GLU A 29 10.09 -1.64 7.69
N THR A 30 9.01 -1.10 7.11
CA THR A 30 9.12 0.02 6.17
C THR A 30 9.57 1.32 6.86
N ALA A 31 9.06 1.62 8.05
CA ALA A 31 9.47 2.80 8.81
C ALA A 31 10.94 2.72 9.22
N MET A 32 11.38 1.55 9.68
CA MET A 32 12.76 1.30 10.06
C MET A 32 13.70 1.37 8.86
N MET A 33 13.31 0.79 7.71
CA MET A 33 14.09 0.94 6.47
C MET A 33 14.22 2.39 6.04
N GLN A 34 13.15 3.19 6.11
CA GLN A 34 13.20 4.61 5.76
C GLN A 34 14.17 5.37 6.66
N GLN A 35 14.14 5.09 7.97
CA GLN A 35 15.05 5.68 8.94
C GLN A 35 16.52 5.27 8.68
N VAL A 36 16.78 3.98 8.45
CA VAL A 36 18.13 3.46 8.18
C VAL A 36 18.68 3.96 6.85
N THR A 37 17.84 4.14 5.84
CA THR A 37 18.24 4.65 4.52
C THR A 37 18.29 6.18 4.44
N GLY A 38 18.05 6.89 5.55
CA GLY A 38 18.07 8.36 5.58
C GLY A 38 17.01 9.02 4.70
N ARG A 39 15.93 8.30 4.39
CA ARG A 39 14.81 8.86 3.64
C ARG A 39 13.98 9.71 4.60
N GLU A 40 13.62 10.92 4.19
CA GLU A 40 12.70 11.79 4.91
C GLU A 40 11.33 11.81 4.21
N PRO A 41 10.57 10.70 4.24
CA PRO A 41 9.24 10.70 3.67
C PRO A 41 8.33 11.58 4.53
N SER A 42 7.38 12.25 3.89
CA SER A 42 6.30 12.98 4.56
C SER A 42 5.41 12.09 5.45
N TYR A 43 5.58 10.77 5.40
CA TYR A 43 4.95 9.80 6.28
C TYR A 43 5.83 8.56 6.43
N PHE A 44 6.18 8.22 7.67
CA PHE A 44 6.96 7.03 7.98
C PHE A 44 6.09 5.75 7.94
N GLY A 45 6.66 4.69 7.38
CA GLY A 45 6.01 3.40 7.19
C GLY A 45 5.07 3.37 5.99
N ILE A 46 4.07 2.48 6.06
CA ILE A 46 3.08 2.27 5.00
C ILE A 46 1.75 2.92 5.37
N ARG A 47 1.18 3.73 4.48
CA ARG A 47 -0.15 4.32 4.70
C ARG A 47 -1.22 3.24 4.67
N LYS A 48 -2.10 3.23 5.68
CA LYS A 48 -3.24 2.31 5.76
C LYS A 48 -4.21 2.46 4.59
N ARG A 49 -4.28 3.65 4.00
CA ARG A 49 -5.05 3.92 2.78
C ARG A 49 -4.14 4.53 1.74
N SER A 50 -4.20 4.01 0.53
CA SER A 50 -3.51 4.59 -0.63
C SER A 50 -4.42 4.54 -1.85
N ASN A 51 -4.50 5.64 -2.59
CA ASN A 51 -5.18 5.66 -3.87
C ASN A 51 -4.17 5.33 -4.98
N TYR A 52 -4.53 4.39 -5.84
CA TYR A 52 -3.79 4.02 -7.03
C TYR A 52 -4.70 4.24 -8.24
N GLY A 53 -4.70 5.47 -8.76
CA GLY A 53 -5.70 5.91 -9.75
C GLY A 53 -7.11 5.85 -9.16
N ASP A 54 -8.03 5.18 -9.85
CA ASP A 54 -9.41 4.94 -9.40
C ASP A 54 -9.55 3.84 -8.33
N LEU A 55 -8.43 3.15 -8.00
CA LEU A 55 -8.44 2.05 -7.05
C LEU A 55 -8.10 2.55 -5.64
N GLN A 56 -9.00 2.33 -4.69
CA GLN A 56 -8.70 2.58 -3.27
C GLN A 56 -8.16 1.31 -2.63
N VAL A 57 -6.92 1.37 -2.17
CA VAL A 57 -6.26 0.27 -1.46
C VAL A 57 -6.36 0.51 0.04
N TYR A 58 -6.98 -0.44 0.74
CA TYR A 58 -7.19 -0.43 2.18
C TYR A 58 -6.36 -1.54 2.84
N ARG A 59 -5.64 -1.16 3.89
CA ARG A 59 -4.88 -2.05 4.76
C ARG A 59 -5.45 -1.91 6.17
N PRO A 60 -6.38 -2.80 6.59
CA PRO A 60 -6.99 -2.75 7.91
C PRO A 60 -5.97 -2.96 9.03
#